data_AF-A0A2V6F3G6-F1
#
_entry.id   AF-A0A2V6F3G6-F1
#
_cell.length_a   1.000
_cell.length_b   1.000
_cell.length_c   1.000
_cell.angle_alpha   90.00
_cell.angle_beta   90.00
_cell.angle_gamma   90.00
#
_symmetry.space_group_name_H-M   'P 1'
#
loop_
_entity.id
_entity.type
_entity.pdbx_description
1 polymer ?
#
loop_
_entity_poly.entity_id
_entity_poly.type
_entity_poly.pdbx_seq_one_letter_code
_entity_poly.pdbx_strand_id
1 'polypeptide(L)'
;MEEIRRHISGRGSQLVFLKAPASEEEIELCKFDQSGPVVVGPDLTHLAFEVDDMEKFAREAAAKGYPLSDGPHRTERGDAIAFIDAPEGYEIELIQRGRSS
;
A
#
# COMPACT_ATOMS: atom_id res chain seq x y z
N MET A 1 10.08 1.30 -0.19
CA MET A 1 9.95 0.37 -1.33
C MET A 1 10.96 0.75 -2.39
N GLU A 2 11.45 -0.25 -3.11
CA GLU A 2 12.38 -0.09 -4.22
C GLU A 2 11.78 -0.71 -5.49
N GLU A 3 11.94 -0.04 -6.64
CA GLU A 3 11.67 -0.64 -7.94
C GLU A 3 12.84 -1.55 -8.32
N ILE A 4 12.58 -2.85 -8.38
CA ILE A 4 13.60 -3.85 -8.66
C ILE A 4 13.63 -4.27 -10.14
N ARG A 5 12.51 -4.09 -10.86
CA ARG A 5 12.40 -4.45 -12.26
C ARG A 5 11.28 -3.68 -12.96
N ARG A 6 11.51 -3.37 -14.24
CA ARG A 6 10.52 -2.83 -15.17
C ARG A 6 10.50 -3.65 -16.45
N HIS A 7 9.30 -3.98 -16.94
CA HIS A 7 9.14 -4.84 -18.11
C HIS A 7 7.92 -4.41 -18.94
N ILE A 8 8.00 -4.61 -20.26
CA ILE A 8 6.84 -4.55 -21.16
C ILE A 8 6.57 -5.96 -21.65
N SER A 9 5.39 -6.49 -21.33
CA SER A 9 5.01 -7.87 -21.69
C SER A 9 4.81 -8.02 -23.21
N GLY A 10 4.81 -9.26 -23.71
CA GLY A 10 4.56 -9.55 -25.13
C GLY A 10 3.19 -9.08 -25.64
N ARG A 11 2.24 -8.82 -24.74
CA ARG A 11 0.91 -8.25 -25.04
C ARG A 11 0.84 -6.72 -24.82
N GLY A 12 1.95 -6.07 -24.46
CA GLY A 12 2.03 -4.61 -24.29
C GLY A 12 1.69 -4.08 -22.89
N SER A 13 1.54 -4.93 -21.88
CA SER A 13 1.35 -4.47 -20.49
C SER A 13 2.63 -3.82 -19.98
N GLN A 14 2.51 -2.67 -19.32
CA GLN A 14 3.62 -2.02 -18.63
C GLN A 14 3.64 -2.51 -17.18
N LEU A 15 4.73 -3.15 -16.79
CA LEU A 15 4.88 -3.80 -15.49
C LEU A 15 6.00 -3.13 -14.68
N VAL A 16 5.75 -2.90 -13.40
CA VAL A 16 6.76 -2.49 -12.41
C VAL A 16 6.71 -3.46 -11.24
N PHE A 17 7.86 -3.94 -10.80
CA PHE A 17 8.00 -4.85 -9.65
C PHE A 17 8.63 -4.07 -8.50
N LEU A 18 7.94 -4.07 -7.37
CA LEU A 18 8.31 -3.35 -6.16
C LEU A 18 8.65 -4.34 -5.04
N LYS A 19 9.70 -4.06 -4.28
CA LYS A 19 10.09 -4.83 -3.10
C LYS A 19 10.14 -3.94 -1.86
N ALA A 20 9.57 -4.41 -0.76
CA ALA A 20 9.71 -3.75 0.54
C ALA A 20 11.06 -4.16 1.18
N PRO A 21 11.74 -3.26 1.92
CA PRO A 21 13.08 -3.55 2.46
C PRO A 21 13.15 -4.77 3.38
N ALA A 22 12.04 -5.14 4.02
CA ALA A 22 11.95 -6.19 5.04
C ALA A 22 11.20 -7.45 4.56
N SER A 23 10.95 -7.60 3.26
CA SER A 23 10.15 -8.70 2.69
C SER A 23 10.83 -9.22 1.42
N GLU A 24 10.76 -10.53 1.20
CA GLU A 24 11.28 -11.17 -0.02
C GLU A 24 10.25 -11.16 -1.16
N GLU A 25 9.00 -10.95 -0.82
CA GLU A 25 7.88 -10.88 -1.74
C GLU A 25 7.95 -9.63 -2.64
N GLU A 26 7.52 -9.81 -3.90
CA GLU A 26 7.42 -8.74 -4.89
C GLU A 26 5.96 -8.35 -5.10
N ILE A 27 5.72 -7.06 -5.29
CA ILE A 27 4.42 -6.54 -5.74
C ILE A 27 4.57 -6.10 -7.19
N GLU A 28 3.83 -6.75 -8.09
CA GLU A 28 3.73 -6.37 -9.50
C GLU A 28 2.58 -5.38 -9.71
N LEU A 29 2.89 -4.16 -10.15
CA LEU A 29 1.91 -3.21 -10.67
C LEU A 29 1.82 -3.37 -12.19
N CYS A 30 0.63 -3.71 -12.67
CA CYS A 30 0.36 -3.91 -14.09
C CYS A 30 -0.56 -2.81 -14.64
N LYS A 31 -0.06 -2.04 -15.61
CA LYS A 31 -0.88 -1.15 -16.43
C LYS A 31 -1.12 -1.78 -17.79
N PHE A 32 -2.39 -1.99 -18.14
CA PHE A 32 -2.78 -2.52 -19.44
C PHE A 32 -4.05 -1.83 -19.94
N ASP A 33 -3.89 -0.75 -20.73
CA ASP A 33 -5.01 0.12 -21.12
C ASP A 33 -6.18 -0.61 -21.81
N GLN A 34 -5.91 -1.73 -22.50
CA GLN A 34 -6.93 -2.52 -23.17
C GLN A 34 -7.86 -3.30 -22.20
N SER A 35 -7.52 -3.45 -20.91
CA SER A 35 -8.45 -4.03 -19.93
C SER A 35 -9.57 -3.09 -19.51
N GLY A 36 -9.49 -1.80 -19.87
CA GLY A 36 -10.38 -0.78 -19.32
C GLY A 36 -9.99 -0.36 -17.90
N PRO A 37 -10.85 0.41 -17.21
CA PRO A 37 -10.57 0.90 -15.86
C PRO A 37 -10.50 -0.24 -14.84
N VAL A 38 -9.70 -0.04 -13.79
CA VAL A 38 -9.69 -0.94 -12.63
C VAL A 38 -11.03 -0.83 -11.89
N VAL A 39 -11.62 -1.98 -11.57
CA VAL A 39 -12.80 -2.09 -10.71
C VAL A 39 -12.43 -2.98 -9.53
N VAL A 40 -12.28 -2.37 -8.35
CA VAL A 40 -11.96 -3.10 -7.12
C VAL A 40 -13.22 -3.81 -6.63
N GLY A 41 -13.16 -5.13 -6.52
CA GLY A 41 -14.25 -5.94 -6.00
C GLY A 41 -14.42 -5.73 -4.49
N PRO A 42 -15.65 -5.81 -3.95
CA PRO A 42 -15.91 -5.60 -2.52
C PRO A 42 -15.33 -6.71 -1.63
N ASP A 43 -14.92 -7.84 -2.21
CA ASP A 43 -14.30 -8.98 -1.54
C ASP A 43 -12.76 -8.89 -1.47
N LEU A 44 -12.15 -7.97 -2.23
CA LEU A 44 -10.72 -7.73 -2.19
C LEU A 44 -10.42 -6.81 -0.99
N THR A 45 -9.77 -7.35 0.04
CA THR A 45 -9.67 -6.70 1.35
C THR A 45 -8.66 -5.53 1.35
N HIS A 46 -7.36 -5.80 1.45
CA HIS A 46 -6.30 -4.79 1.37
C HIS A 46 -4.92 -5.47 1.35
N LEU A 47 -3.89 -4.72 0.95
CA LEU A 47 -2.50 -5.06 1.25
C LEU A 47 -2.07 -4.31 2.51
N ALA A 48 -1.41 -5.01 3.43
CA ALA A 48 -0.97 -4.43 4.70
C ALA A 48 0.55 -4.21 4.72
N PHE A 49 0.99 -3.06 5.22
CA PHE A 49 2.40 -2.73 5.41
C PHE A 49 2.67 -2.26 6.83
N GLU A 50 3.78 -2.72 7.40
CA GLU A 50 4.27 -2.21 8.67
C GLU A 50 4.95 -0.84 8.48
N VAL A 51 4.68 0.09 9.40
CA VAL A 51 5.28 1.42 9.47
C VAL A 51 5.86 1.67 10.86
N ASP A 52 7.02 2.34 10.92
CA ASP A 52 7.71 2.62 12.18
C ASP A 52 6.97 3.66 13.05
N ASP A 53 6.35 4.66 12.41
CA ASP A 53 5.66 5.78 13.04
C ASP A 53 4.44 6.18 12.21
N MET A 54 3.25 5.83 12.72
CA MET A 54 1.96 6.06 12.11
C MET A 54 1.68 7.53 11.87
N GLU A 55 2.03 8.41 12.82
CA GLU A 55 1.74 9.84 12.69
C GLU A 55 2.65 10.49 11.65
N LYS A 56 3.93 10.12 11.65
CA LYS A 56 4.86 10.57 10.62
C LYS A 56 4.42 10.10 9.24
N PHE A 57 4.08 8.82 9.10
CA PHE A 57 3.64 8.27 7.82
C PHE A 57 2.35 8.95 7.34
N ALA A 58 1.36 9.13 8.22
CA ALA A 58 0.11 9.81 7.88
C ALA A 58 0.33 11.24 7.36
N ARG A 59 1.23 12.02 7.97
CA ARG A 59 1.59 13.36 7.49
C ARG A 59 2.24 13.32 6.10
N GLU A 60 3.17 12.40 5.89
CA GLU A 60 3.88 12.24 4.62
C GLU A 60 2.94 11.78 3.50
N ALA A 61 2.01 10.87 3.81
CA ALA A 61 1.00 10.38 2.88
C ALA A 61 0.01 11.50 2.50
N ALA A 62 -0.51 12.24 3.50
CA ALA A 62 -1.38 13.38 3.26
C ALA A 62 -0.71 14.47 2.40
N ALA A 63 0.58 14.76 2.64
CA ALA A 63 1.35 15.71 1.84
C ALA A 63 1.52 15.27 0.37
N LYS A 64 1.40 13.96 0.09
CA LYS A 64 1.40 13.39 -1.27
C LYS A 64 -0.01 13.27 -1.89
N GLY A 65 -1.05 13.74 -1.18
CA GLY A 65 -2.44 13.66 -1.64
C GLY A 65 -3.19 12.41 -1.20
N TYR A 66 -2.62 11.62 -0.29
CA TYR A 66 -3.18 10.36 0.21
C TYR A 66 -3.34 10.41 1.74
N PRO A 67 -4.30 11.21 2.26
CA PRO A 67 -4.59 11.21 3.69
C PRO A 67 -5.15 9.84 4.13
N LEU A 68 -5.15 9.58 5.43
CA LEU A 68 -5.81 8.39 5.97
C LEU A 68 -7.29 8.40 5.62
N SER A 69 -7.81 7.29 5.09
CA SER A 69 -9.24 7.06 4.85
C SER A 69 -9.95 6.62 6.14
N ASP A 70 -9.24 5.91 7.02
CA ASP A 70 -9.70 5.53 8.36
C ASP A 70 -8.53 5.40 9.37
N GLY A 71 -8.85 5.51 10.66
CA GLY A 71 -7.88 5.47 11.77
C GLY A 71 -7.13 6.80 12.01
N PRO A 72 -6.02 6.78 12.78
CA PRO A 72 -5.40 5.61 13.37
C PRO A 72 -6.17 5.06 14.58
N HIS A 73 -6.42 3.75 14.59
CA HIS A 73 -7.01 3.02 15.70
C HIS A 73 -5.89 2.43 16.57
N ARG A 74 -5.76 2.90 17.81
CA ARG A 74 -4.66 2.53 18.70
C ARG A 74 -5.11 1.52 19.76
N THR A 75 -4.23 0.57 20.10
CA THR A 75 -4.42 -0.33 21.25
C THR A 75 -3.67 0.19 22.47
N GLU A 76 -4.05 -0.26 23.67
CA GLU A 76 -3.34 0.05 24.92
C GLU A 76 -1.89 -0.47 24.93
N ARG A 77 -1.57 -1.45 24.07
CA ARG A 77 -0.22 -2.02 23.91
C ARG A 77 0.67 -1.20 22.99
N GLY A 78 0.15 -0.12 22.41
CA GLY A 78 0.89 0.78 21.52
C GLY A 78 0.88 0.37 20.05
N ASP A 79 0.15 -0.68 19.68
CA ASP A 79 -0.14 -0.98 18.29
C ASP A 79 -1.08 0.07 17.70
N ALA A 80 -0.98 0.34 16.41
CA ALA A 80 -1.93 1.16 15.68
C ALA A 80 -2.20 0.60 14.29
N ILE A 81 -3.44 0.70 13.83
CA ILE A 81 -3.80 0.45 12.44
C ILE A 81 -4.44 1.69 11.82
N ALA A 82 -4.23 1.92 10.53
CA ALA A 82 -4.87 2.97 9.76
C ALA A 82 -4.97 2.55 8.29
N PHE A 83 -5.78 3.26 7.50
CA PHE A 83 -6.03 2.90 6.11
C PHE A 83 -5.80 4.09 5.18
N ILE A 84 -5.39 3.81 3.94
CA ILE A 84 -5.28 4.78 2.84
C ILE A 84 -5.91 4.17 1.59
N ASP A 85 -6.68 4.96 0.85
CA ASP A 85 -7.21 4.57 -0.44
C ASP A 85 -6.24 4.93 -1.57
N ALA A 86 -5.92 3.95 -2.41
CA ALA A 86 -5.25 4.17 -3.68
C ALA A 86 -6.18 4.91 -4.68
N PRO A 87 -5.64 5.57 -5.72
CA PRO A 87 -6.46 6.30 -6.70
C PRO A 87 -7.58 5.49 -7.36
N GLU A 88 -7.36 4.18 -7.51
CA GLU A 88 -8.30 3.21 -8.08
C GLU A 88 -9.33 2.66 -7.07
N GLY A 89 -9.26 3.10 -5.81
CA GLY A 89 -10.14 2.65 -4.73
C GLY A 89 -9.68 1.37 -4.03
N TYR A 90 -8.44 0.93 -4.25
CA TYR A 90 -7.87 -0.20 -3.50
C TYR A 90 -7.37 0.28 -2.13
N GLU A 91 -7.70 -0.46 -1.07
CA GLU A 91 -7.32 -0.08 0.30
C GLU A 91 -5.94 -0.64 0.68
N ILE A 92 -5.16 0.19 1.36
CA ILE A 92 -3.87 -0.17 1.95
C ILE A 92 -3.97 -0.03 3.47
N GLU A 93 -3.73 -1.11 4.20
CA GLU A 93 -3.64 -1.10 5.66
C GLU A 93 -2.21 -0.73 6.09
N LEU A 94 -2.11 0.18 7.04
CA LEU A 94 -0.87 0.56 7.72
C LEU A 94 -0.91 -0.04 9.12
N ILE A 95 0.17 -0.72 9.52
CA ILE A 95 0.31 -1.33 10.83
C ILE A 95 1.52 -0.73 11.53
N GLN A 96 1.34 -0.11 12.68
CA GLN A 96 2.43 0.20 13.59
C GLN A 96 2.38 -0.81 14.74
N ARG A 97 3.49 -1.53 14.99
CA ARG A 97 3.60 -2.41 16.15
C ARG A 97 3.98 -1.61 17.40
N GLY A 98 3.35 -1.95 18.52
CA GLY A 98 3.80 -1.50 19.84
C GLY A 98 5.19 -2.05 20.12
N ARG A 99 6.08 -1.22 20.68
CA ARG A 99 7.39 -1.73 21.10
C ARG A 99 7.19 -2.68 22.27
N SER A 100 7.59 -3.94 22.13
CA SER A 100 7.76 -4.83 23.28
C SER A 100 8.84 -4.25 24.19
N SER A 101 8.46 -3.89 25.41
CA SER A 101 9.37 -3.53 26.51
C SER A 101 10.27 -4.69 26.91
#